data_AF-A0A821HSD8-F1
#
_entry.id   AF-A0A821HSD8-F1
#
_cell.length_a   1.000
_cell.length_b   1.000
_cell.length_c   1.000
_cell.angle_alpha   90.00
_cell.angle_beta   90.00
_cell.angle_gamma   90.00
#
_symmetry.space_group_name_H-M   'P 1'
#
loop_
_entity.id
_entity.type
_entity.pdbx_description
1 polymer ?
#
loop_
_entity_poly.entity_id
_entity_poly.type
_entity_poly.pdbx_seq_one_letter_code
_entity_poly.pdbx_strand_id
1 'polypeptide(L)'
;MSEPNVMENKELGLLQKLYGLYNIVIDTINGYYDIAWVDVDIEKINNDLLDFQNRCRKLPKGLKEYDAFEELKKTIDDFNETCPLLEMMANKSMKPRHWERIANVTGHKFDIESDNFLLRDIMTAPLLKYKEDIE
;
A
#
# COMPACT_ATOMS: atom_id res chain seq x y z
N MET A 1 23.25 40.79 -4.22
CA MET A 1 22.39 39.81 -3.55
C MET A 1 21.08 39.77 -4.32
N SER A 2 20.83 38.71 -5.08
CA SER A 2 19.57 38.51 -5.78
C SER A 2 18.48 38.24 -4.74
N GLU A 3 17.36 38.97 -4.78
CA GLU A 3 16.20 38.65 -3.95
C GLU A 3 15.74 37.22 -4.25
N PRO A 4 15.38 36.41 -3.23
CA PRO A 4 14.81 35.10 -3.46
C PRO A 4 13.52 35.27 -4.29
N ASN A 5 13.43 34.60 -5.43
CA ASN A 5 12.31 34.77 -6.33
C ASN A 5 11.02 34.23 -5.66
N VAL A 6 9.95 35.02 -5.65
CA VAL A 6 8.66 34.63 -5.05
C VAL A 6 8.09 33.36 -5.71
N MET A 7 8.43 33.08 -6.98
CA MET A 7 8.06 31.82 -7.64
C MET A 7 8.80 30.61 -7.06
N GLU A 8 10.11 30.72 -6.80
CA GLU A 8 10.90 29.63 -6.22
C GLU A 8 10.38 29.24 -4.83
N ASN A 9 9.96 30.21 -4.02
CA ASN A 9 9.35 29.95 -2.70
C ASN A 9 8.00 29.22 -2.79
N LYS A 10 7.20 29.50 -3.83
CA LYS A 10 5.92 28.82 -4.05
C LYS A 10 6.10 27.38 -4.52
N GLU A 11 7.02 27.14 -5.45
CA GLU A 11 7.35 25.79 -5.92
C GLU A 11 7.93 24.92 -4.80
N LEU A 12 8.85 25.47 -4.01
CA LEU A 12 9.42 24.79 -2.85
C LEU A 12 8.34 24.40 -1.82
N GLY A 13 7.39 25.32 -1.55
CA GLY A 13 6.25 25.04 -0.67
C GLY A 13 5.28 23.97 -1.22
N LEU A 14 5.18 23.81 -2.54
CA LEU A 14 4.40 22.74 -3.16
C LEU A 14 5.11 21.39 -3.03
N LEU A 15 6.41 21.34 -3.35
CA LEU A 15 7.21 20.11 -3.23
C LEU A 15 7.24 19.59 -1.79
N GLN A 16 7.40 20.47 -0.80
CA GLN A 16 7.35 20.08 0.62
C GLN A 16 6.03 19.41 1.00
N LYS A 17 4.89 19.86 0.44
CA LYS A 17 3.59 19.22 0.68
C LYS A 17 3.51 17.83 0.05
N LEU A 18 4.03 17.67 -1.17
CA LEU A 18 4.05 16.38 -1.85
C LEU A 18 4.92 15.38 -1.08
N TYR A 19 6.19 15.72 -0.82
CA TYR A 19 7.11 14.82 -0.12
C TYR A 19 6.69 14.57 1.34
N GLY A 20 6.06 15.54 1.99
CA GLY A 20 5.47 15.34 3.32
C GLY A 20 4.37 14.28 3.31
N LEU A 21 3.44 14.34 2.34
CA LEU A 21 2.43 13.31 2.18
C LEU A 21 3.05 11.97 1.77
N TYR A 22 4.02 11.99 0.86
CA TYR A 22 4.74 10.82 0.38
C TYR A 22 5.33 10.03 1.53
N ASN A 23 6.11 10.69 2.40
CA ASN A 23 6.74 10.04 3.54
C ASN A 23 5.71 9.45 4.50
N ILE A 24 4.64 10.19 4.80
CA ILE A 24 3.57 9.68 5.68
C ILE A 24 2.97 8.39 5.12
N VAL A 25 2.68 8.36 3.81
CA VAL A 25 2.08 7.18 3.18
C VAL A 25 3.05 6.01 3.18
N ILE A 26 4.30 6.23 2.76
CA ILE A 26 5.31 5.17 2.70
C ILE A 26 5.62 4.62 4.10
N ASP A 27 5.79 5.49 5.10
CA ASP A 27 6.05 5.06 6.48
C ASP A 27 4.88 4.26 7.05
N THR A 28 3.65 4.70 6.77
CA THR A 28 2.44 4.00 7.24
C THR A 28 2.29 2.65 6.55
N ILE A 29 2.43 2.61 5.22
CA ILE A 29 2.35 1.37 4.44
C ILE A 29 3.44 0.39 4.88
N ASN A 30 4.69 0.84 5.00
CA ASN A 30 5.80 0.02 5.50
C ASN A 30 5.51 -0.52 6.91
N GLY A 31 4.89 0.28 7.77
CA GLY A 31 4.45 -0.17 9.09
C GLY A 31 3.49 -1.37 9.04
N TYR A 32 2.64 -1.47 8.01
CA TYR A 32 1.74 -2.62 7.86
C TYR A 32 2.50 -3.92 7.58
N TYR A 33 3.60 -3.86 6.83
CA TYR A 33 4.40 -5.04 6.47
C TYR A 33 4.98 -5.76 7.70
N ASP A 34 5.13 -5.06 8.82
CA ASP A 34 5.69 -5.59 10.06
C ASP A 34 4.62 -6.06 11.06
N ILE A 35 3.34 -6.00 10.68
CA ILE A 35 2.23 -6.51 11.50
C ILE A 35 2.16 -8.04 11.36
N ALA A 36 2.01 -8.75 12.49
CA ALA A 36 1.73 -10.17 12.49
C ALA A 36 0.43 -10.46 11.73
N TRP A 37 0.44 -11.45 10.83
CA TRP A 37 -0.70 -11.70 9.93
C TRP A 37 -2.03 -11.87 10.67
N VAL A 38 -1.99 -12.52 11.83
CA VAL A 38 -3.17 -12.75 12.70
C VAL A 38 -3.74 -11.47 13.32
N ASP A 39 -2.94 -10.41 13.40
CA ASP A 39 -3.29 -9.11 13.99
C ASP A 39 -3.58 -8.05 12.92
N VAL A 40 -3.53 -8.39 11.63
CA VAL A 40 -3.78 -7.44 10.55
C VAL A 40 -5.25 -7.00 10.57
N ASP A 41 -5.45 -5.70 10.78
CA ASP A 41 -6.75 -5.04 10.69
C ASP A 41 -6.94 -4.43 9.30
N ILE A 42 -7.56 -5.20 8.41
CA ILE A 42 -7.76 -4.80 7.01
C ILE A 42 -8.77 -3.65 6.89
N GLU A 43 -9.76 -3.57 7.79
CA GLU A 43 -10.72 -2.47 7.82
C GLU A 43 -10.02 -1.14 8.14
N LYS A 44 -9.14 -1.15 9.15
CA LYS A 44 -8.30 0.02 9.46
C LYS A 44 -7.41 0.40 8.28
N ILE A 45 -6.74 -0.56 7.65
CA ILE A 45 -5.88 -0.31 6.48
C ILE A 45 -6.70 0.34 5.34
N ASN A 46 -7.88 -0.19 5.02
CA ASN A 46 -8.77 0.40 4.01
C ASN A 46 -9.15 1.85 4.33
N ASN A 47 -9.45 2.15 5.60
CA ASN A 47 -9.78 3.51 6.03
C ASN A 47 -8.58 4.47 5.88
N ASP A 48 -7.38 4.03 6.25
CA ASP A 48 -6.15 4.82 6.10
C ASP A 48 -5.85 5.10 4.61
N LEU A 49 -5.97 4.07 3.74
CA LEU A 49 -5.78 4.18 2.30
C LEU A 49 -6.80 5.14 1.66
N LEU A 50 -8.07 5.09 2.08
CA LEU A 50 -9.11 6.01 1.62
C LEU A 50 -8.78 7.46 1.99
N ASP A 51 -8.27 7.71 3.20
CA ASP A 51 -7.83 9.03 3.60
C ASP A 51 -6.62 9.50 2.76
N PHE A 52 -5.64 8.62 2.50
CA PHE A 52 -4.51 8.94 1.63
C PHE A 52 -4.94 9.28 0.19
N GLN A 53 -5.87 8.51 -0.40
CA GLN A 53 -6.43 8.84 -1.71
C GLN A 53 -7.12 10.21 -1.69
N ASN A 54 -7.89 10.52 -0.65
CA ASN A 54 -8.56 11.81 -0.50
C ASN A 54 -7.57 12.98 -0.36
N ARG A 55 -6.47 12.79 0.37
CA ARG A 55 -5.39 13.79 0.48
C ARG A 55 -4.67 13.98 -0.86
N CYS A 56 -4.36 12.90 -1.58
CA CYS A 56 -3.75 12.97 -2.92
C CYS A 56 -4.65 13.72 -3.91
N ARG A 57 -5.96 13.47 -3.89
CA ARG A 57 -6.92 14.17 -4.76
C ARG A 57 -6.94 15.68 -4.54
N LYS A 58 -6.78 16.12 -3.28
CA LYS A 58 -6.73 17.53 -2.85
C LYS A 58 -5.42 18.25 -3.19
N LEU A 59 -4.38 17.54 -3.64
CA LEU A 59 -3.13 18.19 -4.05
C LEU A 59 -3.36 19.10 -5.27
N PRO A 60 -2.71 20.29 -5.31
CA PRO A 60 -2.73 21.19 -6.47
C PRO A 60 -2.36 20.49 -7.78
N LYS A 61 -2.99 20.90 -8.89
CA LYS A 61 -2.77 20.30 -10.22
C LYS A 61 -1.30 20.25 -10.63
N GLY A 62 -0.53 21.31 -10.35
CA GLY A 62 0.89 21.36 -10.69
C GLY A 62 1.74 20.28 -9.98
N LEU A 63 1.27 19.72 -8.86
CA LEU A 63 1.97 18.60 -8.20
C LEU A 63 1.67 17.25 -8.84
N LYS A 64 0.60 17.13 -9.62
CA LYS A 64 0.19 15.87 -10.25
C LYS A 64 1.02 15.53 -11.50
N GLU A 65 1.82 16.48 -11.97
CA GLU A 65 2.73 16.30 -13.11
C GLU A 65 4.09 15.71 -12.68
N TYR A 66 4.33 15.57 -11.38
CA TYR A 66 5.57 15.02 -10.86
C TYR A 66 5.52 13.49 -10.77
N ASP A 67 6.60 12.83 -11.17
CA ASP A 67 6.73 11.36 -11.07
C ASP A 67 6.48 10.85 -9.65
N ALA A 68 6.95 11.57 -8.63
CA ALA A 68 6.73 11.23 -7.23
C ALA A 68 5.23 11.20 -6.85
N PHE A 69 4.38 12.00 -7.50
CA PHE A 69 2.93 11.92 -7.29
C PHE A 69 2.34 10.66 -7.91
N GLU A 70 2.75 10.29 -9.14
CA GLU A 70 2.25 9.07 -9.77
C GLU A 70 2.76 7.81 -9.06
N GLU A 71 4.00 7.80 -8.56
CA GLU A 71 4.53 6.71 -7.72
C GLU A 71 3.73 6.57 -6.41
N LEU A 72 3.46 7.69 -5.73
CA LEU A 72 2.64 7.71 -4.52
C LEU A 72 1.23 7.18 -4.78
N LYS A 73 0.59 7.67 -5.84
CA LYS A 73 -0.75 7.25 -6.24
C LYS A 73 -0.77 5.76 -6.59
N LYS A 74 0.18 5.28 -7.39
CA LYS A 74 0.32 3.87 -7.73
C LYS A 74 0.49 3.00 -6.50
N THR A 75 1.32 3.41 -5.54
CA THR A 75 1.53 2.67 -4.28
C THR A 75 0.22 2.51 -3.52
N ILE A 76 -0.58 3.58 -3.41
CA ILE A 76 -1.88 3.55 -2.74
C ILE A 76 -2.89 2.69 -3.52
N ASP A 77 -2.93 2.82 -4.84
CA ASP A 77 -3.88 2.11 -5.69
C ASP A 77 -3.58 0.59 -5.71
N ASP A 78 -2.32 0.19 -5.87
CA ASP A 78 -1.89 -1.21 -5.81
C ASP A 78 -2.24 -1.85 -4.44
N PHE A 79 -2.01 -1.12 -3.34
CA PHE A 79 -2.34 -1.63 -2.00
C PHE A 79 -3.86 -1.78 -1.83
N ASN A 80 -4.65 -0.80 -2.26
CA ASN A 80 -6.12 -0.90 -2.26
C ASN A 80 -6.61 -2.09 -3.08
N GLU A 81 -6.01 -2.36 -4.24
CA GLU A 81 -6.37 -3.51 -5.06
C GLU A 81 -6.01 -4.84 -4.40
N THR A 82 -5.06 -4.84 -3.47
CA THR A 82 -4.62 -6.02 -2.72
C THR A 82 -5.53 -6.29 -1.52
N CYS A 83 -6.16 -5.27 -0.92
CA CYS A 83 -7.02 -5.41 0.26
C CYS A 83 -8.13 -6.49 0.11
N PRO A 84 -8.90 -6.56 -0.99
CA PRO A 84 -9.89 -7.61 -1.17
C PRO A 84 -9.31 -9.03 -1.11
N LEU A 85 -8.09 -9.21 -1.63
CA LEU A 85 -7.38 -10.49 -1.58
C LEU A 85 -6.96 -10.82 -0.15
N LEU A 86 -6.46 -9.82 0.59
CA LEU A 86 -6.13 -9.98 2.01
C LEU A 86 -7.37 -10.33 2.83
N GLU A 87 -8.53 -9.71 2.57
CA GLU A 87 -9.78 -10.01 3.27
C GLU A 87 -10.22 -11.45 3.04
N MET A 88 -10.11 -11.93 1.80
CA MET A 88 -10.39 -13.32 1.46
C MET A 88 -9.42 -14.27 2.18
N MET A 89 -8.13 -13.95 2.18
CA MET A 89 -7.08 -14.77 2.80
C MET A 89 -7.15 -14.76 4.34
N ALA A 90 -7.65 -13.69 4.95
CA ALA A 90 -7.85 -13.56 6.40
C ALA A 90 -9.18 -14.18 6.88
N ASN A 91 -10.04 -14.63 5.96
CA ASN A 91 -11.33 -15.22 6.30
C ASN A 91 -11.14 -16.47 7.20
N LYS A 92 -11.87 -16.54 8.31
CA LYS A 92 -11.86 -17.69 9.26
C LYS A 92 -12.20 -19.04 8.62
N SER A 93 -12.80 -19.04 7.43
CA SER A 93 -13.13 -20.24 6.65
C SER A 93 -11.95 -20.74 5.81
N MET A 94 -10.82 -20.02 5.79
CA MET A 94 -9.61 -20.44 5.13
C MET A 94 -9.06 -21.73 5.75
N LYS A 95 -8.78 -22.71 4.89
CA LYS A 95 -8.29 -24.04 5.26
C LYS A 95 -6.93 -24.27 4.59
N PRO A 96 -6.10 -25.20 5.09
CA PRO A 96 -4.78 -25.48 4.52
C PRO A 96 -4.78 -25.68 2.99
N ARG A 97 -5.77 -26.39 2.44
CA ARG A 97 -5.94 -26.58 0.99
C ARG A 97 -6.10 -25.29 0.18
N HIS A 98 -6.68 -24.23 0.75
CA HIS A 98 -6.85 -22.95 0.06
C HIS A 98 -5.51 -22.22 -0.01
N TRP A 99 -4.75 -22.23 1.08
CA TRP A 99 -3.38 -21.73 1.12
C TRP A 99 -2.48 -22.48 0.14
N GLU A 100 -2.61 -23.81 0.05
CA GLU A 100 -1.89 -24.63 -0.94
C GLU A 100 -2.26 -24.25 -2.38
N ARG A 101 -3.55 -24.01 -2.67
CA ARG A 101 -3.99 -23.54 -4.00
C ARG A 101 -3.34 -22.21 -4.35
N ILE A 102 -3.39 -21.23 -3.45
CA ILE A 102 -2.80 -19.90 -3.66
C ILE A 102 -1.29 -20.02 -3.81
N ALA A 103 -0.64 -20.87 -3.02
CA ALA A 103 0.80 -21.11 -3.11
C ALA A 103 1.21 -21.69 -4.47
N ASN A 104 0.43 -22.63 -5.01
CA ASN A 104 0.69 -23.23 -6.31
C ASN A 104 0.52 -22.22 -7.47
N VAL A 105 -0.51 -21.37 -7.41
CA VAL A 105 -0.76 -20.35 -8.43
C VAL A 105 0.30 -19.25 -8.40
N THR A 106 0.62 -18.76 -7.20
CA THR A 106 1.57 -17.65 -7.02
C THR A 106 3.03 -18.08 -7.06
N GLY A 107 3.30 -19.38 -6.92
CA GLY A 107 4.65 -19.93 -6.78
C GLY A 107 5.32 -19.59 -5.44
N HIS A 108 4.54 -19.16 -4.44
CA HIS A 108 5.04 -18.69 -3.15
C HIS A 108 4.52 -19.57 -2.01
N LYS A 109 5.40 -20.02 -1.11
CA LYS A 109 5.00 -20.85 0.04
C LYS A 109 4.71 -19.98 1.25
N PHE A 110 3.49 -20.08 1.79
CA PHE A 110 3.08 -19.40 3.01
C PHE A 110 3.31 -20.26 4.25
N ASP A 111 4.05 -19.76 5.23
CA ASP A 111 4.33 -20.44 6.50
C ASP A 111 3.35 -20.01 7.59
N ILE A 112 2.06 -20.27 7.36
CA ILE A 112 0.96 -19.77 8.19
C ILE A 112 0.95 -20.28 9.64
N GLU A 113 1.73 -21.33 9.94
CA GLU A 113 1.86 -21.92 11.27
C GLU A 113 2.97 -21.24 12.10
N SER A 114 3.78 -20.38 11.47
CA SER A 114 4.84 -19.65 12.14
C SER A 114 4.27 -18.50 12.98
N ASP A 115 4.68 -18.44 14.26
CA ASP A 115 4.35 -17.32 15.16
C ASP A 115 4.95 -15.98 14.67
N ASN A 116 5.93 -16.02 13.77
CA ASN A 116 6.54 -14.85 13.15
C ASN A 116 5.99 -14.56 11.74
N PHE A 117 4.85 -15.13 11.36
CA PHE A 117 4.26 -14.90 10.05
C PHE A 117 3.65 -13.49 9.98
N LEU A 118 4.27 -12.62 9.19
CA LEU A 118 3.93 -11.20 9.06
C LEU A 118 3.20 -10.91 7.75
N LEU A 119 2.56 -9.75 7.65
CA LEU A 119 1.93 -9.31 6.39
C LEU A 119 2.94 -9.29 5.23
N ARG A 120 4.20 -8.92 5.47
CA ARG A 120 5.25 -8.96 4.43
C ARG A 120 5.44 -10.32 3.79
N ASP A 121 5.23 -11.40 4.53
CA ASP A 121 5.41 -12.75 4.00
C ASP A 121 4.31 -13.05 2.98
N ILE A 122 3.10 -12.56 3.21
CA ILE A 122 2.01 -12.63 2.22
C ILE A 122 2.27 -11.73 1.02
N MET A 123 2.68 -10.49 1.28
CA MET A 123 2.90 -9.48 0.23
C MET A 123 4.12 -9.78 -0.67
N THR A 124 4.96 -10.75 -0.29
CA THR A 124 6.04 -11.28 -1.14
C THR A 124 5.48 -12.09 -2.32
N ALA A 125 4.29 -12.67 -2.17
CA ALA A 125 3.59 -13.30 -3.27
C ALA A 125 3.06 -12.23 -4.24
N PRO A 126 3.16 -12.45 -5.57
CA PRO A 126 2.65 -11.50 -6.57
C PRO A 126 1.11 -11.56 -6.67
N LEU A 127 0.39 -11.21 -5.60
CA LEU A 127 -1.06 -11.40 -5.47
C LEU A 127 -1.85 -10.73 -6.60
N LEU A 128 -1.55 -9.46 -6.91
CA LEU A 128 -2.24 -8.72 -7.98
C LEU A 128 -2.07 -9.36 -9.36
N LYS A 129 -0.92 -9.98 -9.64
CA LYS A 129 -0.66 -10.67 -10.90
C LYS A 129 -1.60 -11.86 -11.10
N TYR A 130 -2.02 -12.49 -10.02
CA TYR A 130 -2.85 -13.71 -10.00
C TYR A 130 -4.24 -13.45 -9.39
N LYS A 131 -4.68 -12.18 -9.37
CA LYS A 131 -5.93 -11.77 -8.73
C LYS A 131 -7.13 -12.62 -9.15
N GLU A 132 -7.32 -12.82 -10.45
CA GLU A 132 -8.43 -13.60 -11.01
C GLU A 132 -8.39 -15.09 -10.65
N ASP A 133 -7.19 -15.66 -10.43
CA ASP A 133 -7.02 -17.06 -10.03
C ASP A 133 -7.17 -17.26 -8.51
N ILE A 134 -7.03 -16.18 -7.75
CA ILE A 134 -7.13 -16.16 -6.29
C ILE A 134 -8.59 -15.98 -5.85
N GLU A 135 -9.32 -15.06 -6.49
CA GLU A 135 -10.78 -14.82 -6.33
C GLU A 135 -11.63 -16.09 -6.62
#